data_AF-A0A212L295-F1
#
_entry.id   AF-A0A212L295-F1
#
_cell.length_a   1.000
_cell.length_b   1.000
_cell.length_c   1.000
_cell.angle_alpha   90.00
_cell.angle_beta   90.00
_cell.angle_gamma   90.00
#
_symmetry.space_group_name_H-M   'P 1'
#
loop_
_entity.id
_entity.type
_entity.pdbx_description
1 polymer ?
#
loop_
_entity_poly.entity_id
_entity_poly.type
_entity_poly.pdbx_seq_one_letter_code
_entity_poly.pdbx_strand_id
1 'polypeptide(L)'
;MTNLPKAAPAVKVKPLKWADLSDEDGVAFEVRTVVGSYGVRGEHLERNGYFVKTFASAEAAKDAAQADYEQRIRSALVDAPAPPAPAAAPVRIVLHKKRGSTYEVIGVAEGQVSTGDEVQNTFTGQMETIRPVMDGTQLTFYRSQEDGKLWWRFPDEFEDGRYKDIKPFDPATAPGHIDSMAEVRKPAAAPTVDVPAAGLKQMAEEMLRDTNAAVFAAATRARVYAQMAEALRPFALIASEGVIKAEAGHVTVTTCAEYFHRASTALAAYETEARHG
;
A
#
# COMPACT_ATOMS: atom_id res chain seq x y z
N MET A 1 -3.97 44.93 -17.39
CA MET A 1 -3.84 45.06 -15.93
C MET A 1 -3.51 43.67 -15.40
N THR A 2 -2.25 43.44 -15.02
CA THR A 2 -1.78 42.13 -14.54
C THR A 2 -2.21 41.98 -13.08
N ASN A 3 -3.08 41.02 -12.77
CA ASN A 3 -3.44 40.69 -11.39
C ASN A 3 -2.20 40.12 -10.69
N LEU A 4 -1.53 40.94 -9.88
CA LEU A 4 -0.49 40.45 -8.98
C LEU A 4 -1.13 39.48 -7.98
N PRO A 5 -0.55 38.28 -7.77
CA PRO A 5 -1.07 37.35 -6.78
C PRO A 5 -1.06 38.02 -5.41
N LYS A 6 -2.23 38.04 -4.76
CA LYS A 6 -2.39 38.55 -3.41
C LYS A 6 -1.47 37.74 -2.49
N ALA A 7 -0.54 38.42 -1.81
CA ALA A 7 0.38 37.76 -0.89
C ALA A 7 -0.41 36.94 0.15
N ALA A 8 -0.04 35.66 0.32
CA ALA A 8 -0.66 34.80 1.31
C ALA A 8 -0.46 35.41 2.71
N PRO A 9 -1.48 35.35 3.60
CA PRO A 9 -1.35 35.87 4.95
C PRO A 9 -0.21 35.16 5.69
N ALA A 10 0.54 35.89 6.51
CA ALA A 10 1.63 35.32 7.30
C ALA A 10 1.09 34.28 8.30
N VAL A 11 1.35 33.00 8.03
CA VAL A 11 0.94 31.89 8.91
C VAL A 11 1.92 31.77 10.06
N LYS A 12 1.44 31.94 11.30
CA LYS A 12 2.23 31.70 12.51
C LYS A 12 2.28 30.20 12.79
N VAL A 13 3.41 29.56 12.48
CA VAL A 13 3.66 28.15 12.82
C VAL A 13 4.19 28.06 14.26
N LYS A 14 3.67 27.11 15.05
CA LYS A 14 4.12 26.91 16.43
C LYS A 14 5.49 26.21 16.45
N PRO A 15 6.40 26.56 17.39
CA PRO A 15 7.64 25.80 17.59
C PRO A 15 7.38 24.33 17.93
N LEU A 16 8.25 23.46 17.43
CA LEU A 16 8.26 22.02 17.71
C LEU A 16 8.54 21.78 19.21
N LYS A 17 7.74 20.89 19.82
CA LYS A 17 7.90 20.46 21.21
C LYS A 17 8.59 19.12 21.24
N TRP A 18 9.89 19.13 21.52
CA TRP A 18 10.71 17.93 21.59
C TRP A 18 10.46 17.15 22.87
N ALA A 19 10.26 15.84 22.74
CA ALA A 19 10.38 14.88 23.81
C ALA A 19 11.84 14.42 23.89
N ASP A 20 12.38 14.39 25.11
CA ASP A 20 13.69 13.80 25.38
C ASP A 20 13.52 12.28 25.51
N LEU A 21 14.18 11.55 24.63
CA LEU A 21 14.21 10.09 24.58
C LEU A 21 15.63 9.56 24.80
N SER A 22 16.52 10.39 25.37
CA SER A 22 17.90 9.99 25.61
C SER A 22 17.94 8.79 26.55
N ASP A 23 18.58 7.72 26.11
CA ASP A 23 18.89 6.52 26.88
C ASP A 23 20.40 6.45 27.17
N GLU A 24 20.88 5.34 27.74
CA GLU A 24 22.31 5.14 28.00
C GLU A 24 23.17 5.13 26.72
N ASP A 25 22.55 4.90 25.54
CA ASP A 25 23.24 4.73 24.26
C ASP A 25 23.31 6.01 23.41
N GLY A 26 22.65 7.10 23.82
CA GLY A 26 22.87 8.41 23.21
C GLY A 26 21.75 9.43 23.40
N VAL A 27 22.06 10.68 23.05
CA VAL A 27 21.10 11.78 23.08
C VAL A 27 20.13 11.64 21.89
N ALA A 28 18.87 11.35 22.18
CA ALA A 28 17.80 11.21 21.20
C ALA A 28 16.62 12.13 21.54
N PHE A 29 16.17 12.93 20.57
CA PHE A 29 14.97 13.75 20.70
C PHE A 29 13.96 13.38 19.62
N GLU A 30 12.67 13.34 19.96
CA GLU A 30 11.59 13.12 18.98
C GLU A 30 10.53 14.20 19.10
N VAL A 31 9.95 14.60 17.97
CA VAL A 31 8.71 15.37 17.94
C VAL A 31 7.75 14.81 16.90
N ARG A 32 6.48 14.65 17.31
CA ARG A 32 5.39 14.27 16.42
C ARG A 32 4.62 15.51 15.98
N THR A 33 4.31 15.58 14.69
CA THR A 33 3.64 16.70 14.03
C THR A 33 2.44 16.20 13.23
N VAL A 34 1.61 17.12 12.73
CA VAL A 34 0.48 16.79 11.85
C VAL A 34 0.89 16.21 10.48
N VAL A 35 2.16 16.36 10.09
CA VAL A 35 2.69 15.92 8.79
C VAL A 35 3.76 14.81 8.90
N GLY A 36 3.88 14.19 10.07
CA GLY A 36 4.87 13.13 10.36
C GLY A 36 5.65 13.37 11.65
N SER A 37 6.79 12.69 11.81
CA SER A 37 7.70 12.86 12.96
C SER A 37 9.10 13.32 12.53
N TYR A 38 9.78 14.01 13.43
CA TYR A 38 11.20 14.33 13.34
C TYR A 38 11.93 13.70 14.52
N GLY A 39 13.09 13.12 14.24
CA GLY A 39 14.02 12.59 15.24
C GLY A 39 15.36 13.32 15.16
N VAL A 40 16.03 13.53 16.28
CA VAL A 40 17.42 14.00 16.32
C VAL A 40 18.21 13.03 17.19
N ARG A 41 19.16 12.30 16.61
CA ARG A 41 20.08 11.39 17.32
C ARG A 41 21.50 11.93 17.22
N GLY A 42 22.01 12.50 18.31
CA GLY A 42 23.25 13.28 18.28
C GLY A 42 23.15 14.43 17.26
N GLU A 43 23.94 14.37 16.20
CA GLU A 43 24.01 15.36 15.12
C GLU A 43 23.13 15.02 13.90
N HIS A 44 22.44 13.88 13.93
CA HIS A 44 21.67 13.37 12.80
C HIS A 44 20.20 13.75 12.90
N LEU A 45 19.65 14.30 11.82
CA LEU A 45 18.22 14.53 11.65
C LEU A 45 17.57 13.34 10.94
N GLU A 46 16.49 12.83 11.52
CA GLU A 46 15.61 11.81 10.97
C GLU A 46 14.22 12.39 10.70
N ARG A 47 13.55 11.90 9.65
CA ARG A 47 12.16 12.23 9.31
C ARG A 47 11.39 10.95 9.04
N ASN A 48 10.29 10.74 9.78
CA ASN A 48 9.50 9.51 9.72
C ASN A 48 10.36 8.23 9.86
N GLY A 49 11.39 8.26 10.70
CA GLY A 49 12.32 7.14 10.91
C GLY A 49 13.40 6.98 9.83
N TYR A 50 13.46 7.86 8.83
CA TYR A 50 14.50 7.83 7.80
C TYR A 50 15.54 8.92 8.06
N PHE A 51 16.82 8.56 7.96
CA PHE A 51 17.92 9.51 8.00
C PHE A 51 17.79 10.56 6.89
N VAL A 52 17.89 11.83 7.27
CA VAL A 52 17.82 12.97 6.33
C VAL A 52 19.21 13.55 6.11
N LYS A 53 19.87 14.01 7.18
CA LYS A 53 21.13 14.78 7.09
C LYS A 53 21.84 14.86 8.45
N THR A 54 23.16 15.02 8.43
CA THR A 54 23.99 15.34 9.60
C THR A 54 24.26 16.85 9.71
N PHE A 55 24.25 17.37 10.92
CA PHE A 55 24.48 18.78 11.26
C PHE A 55 25.68 18.94 12.20
N ALA A 56 26.09 20.18 12.49
CA ALA A 56 27.24 20.43 13.37
C ALA A 56 26.91 20.27 14.87
N SER A 57 25.63 20.17 15.24
CA SER A 57 25.16 19.94 16.61
C SER A 57 23.70 19.47 16.61
N ALA A 58 23.25 18.94 17.75
CA ALA A 58 21.84 18.57 17.96
C ALA A 58 20.91 19.79 17.84
N GLU A 59 21.31 20.95 18.36
CA GLU A 59 20.57 22.21 18.22
C GLU A 59 20.42 22.61 16.75
N ALA A 60 21.49 22.51 15.95
CA ALA A 60 21.44 22.80 14.52
C ALA A 60 20.49 21.82 13.79
N ALA A 61 20.43 20.55 14.20
CA ALA A 61 19.47 19.59 13.67
C ALA A 61 18.02 19.92 14.07
N LYS A 62 17.78 20.37 15.32
CA LYS A 62 16.46 20.83 15.78
C LYS A 62 15.98 22.07 15.03
N ASP A 63 16.86 23.05 14.80
CA ASP A 63 16.55 24.26 14.02
C ASP A 63 16.23 23.92 12.56
N ALA A 64 16.97 22.98 11.97
CA ALA A 64 16.69 22.50 10.62
C ALA A 64 15.35 21.76 10.52
N ALA A 65 15.01 20.93 11.51
CA ALA A 65 13.70 20.28 11.61
C ALA A 65 12.55 21.31 11.71
N GLN A 66 12.74 22.36 12.52
CA GLN A 66 11.77 23.46 12.64
C GLN A 66 11.58 24.15 11.28
N ALA A 67 12.66 24.49 10.57
CA ALA A 67 12.58 25.14 9.28
C ALA A 67 11.88 24.27 8.22
N ASP A 68 12.19 22.97 8.14
CA ASP A 68 11.52 22.03 7.23
C ASP A 68 10.03 21.91 7.57
N TYR A 69 9.68 21.76 8.85
CA TYR A 69 8.29 21.71 9.29
C TYR A 69 7.50 22.95 8.87
N GLU A 70 8.06 24.14 9.10
CA GLU A 70 7.44 25.40 8.69
C GLU A 70 7.26 25.51 7.18
N GLN A 71 8.28 25.10 6.41
CA GLN A 71 8.21 25.10 4.95
C GLN A 71 7.08 24.19 4.46
N ARG A 72 6.93 22.99 5.04
CA ARG A 72 5.88 22.04 4.67
C ARG A 72 4.48 22.56 5.01
N ILE A 73 4.30 23.19 6.17
CA ILE A 73 3.03 23.83 6.53
C ILE A 73 2.71 24.97 5.57
N ARG A 74 3.68 25.84 5.24
CA ARG A 74 3.48 26.92 4.26
C ARG A 74 3.12 26.36 2.88
N SER A 75 3.83 25.33 2.42
CA SER A 75 3.57 24.70 1.12
C SER A 75 2.19 24.05 1.05
N ALA A 76 1.70 23.49 2.15
CA ALA A 76 0.36 22.89 2.21
C ALA A 76 -0.78 23.93 2.24
N LEU A 77 -0.48 25.18 2.61
CA LEU A 77 -1.44 26.28 2.69
C LEU A 77 -1.46 27.15 1.43
N VAL A 78 -0.48 27.02 0.55
CA VAL A 78 -0.58 27.60 -0.79
C VAL A 78 -1.53 26.71 -1.56
N ASP A 79 -2.71 27.24 -1.91
CA ASP A 79 -3.59 26.61 -2.88
C ASP A 79 -2.76 26.33 -4.13
N ALA A 80 -2.47 25.05 -4.38
CA ALA A 80 -1.82 24.66 -5.60
C ALA A 80 -2.68 25.23 -6.74
N PRO A 81 -2.11 26.01 -7.67
CA PRO A 81 -2.89 26.50 -8.80
C PRO A 81 -3.58 25.29 -9.41
N ALA A 82 -4.91 25.34 -9.47
CA ALA A 82 -5.69 24.24 -10.04
C ALA A 82 -5.02 23.90 -11.37
N PRO A 83 -4.56 22.64 -11.57
CA PRO A 83 -3.97 22.29 -12.84
C PRO A 83 -4.96 22.72 -13.93
N PRO A 84 -4.49 23.41 -15.00
CA PRO A 84 -5.38 23.89 -16.03
C PRO A 84 -6.25 22.71 -16.44
N ALA A 85 -7.58 22.89 -16.34
CA ALA A 85 -8.52 21.82 -16.63
C ALA A 85 -8.09 21.22 -17.97
N PRO A 86 -7.66 19.95 -18.01
CA PRO A 86 -7.17 19.38 -19.26
C PRO A 86 -8.28 19.56 -20.27
N ALA A 87 -7.97 20.19 -21.41
CA ALA A 87 -8.91 20.33 -22.50
C ALA A 87 -9.50 18.94 -22.73
N ALA A 88 -10.81 18.80 -22.54
CA ALA A 88 -11.46 17.51 -22.43
C ALA A 88 -11.14 16.68 -23.67
N ALA A 89 -10.20 15.74 -23.53
CA ALA A 89 -9.84 14.83 -24.60
C ALA A 89 -11.09 14.04 -24.98
N PRO A 90 -11.26 13.68 -26.27
CA PRO A 90 -12.38 12.86 -26.68
C PRO A 90 -12.37 11.55 -25.88
N VAL A 91 -13.42 11.35 -25.08
CA VAL A 91 -13.48 10.18 -24.19
C VAL A 91 -14.04 8.98 -24.93
N ARG A 92 -13.32 7.85 -24.91
CA ARG A 92 -13.78 6.57 -25.46
C ARG A 92 -14.86 5.99 -24.56
N ILE A 93 -16.04 5.72 -25.11
CA ILE A 93 -17.14 5.09 -24.37
C ILE A 93 -17.40 3.70 -24.94
N VAL A 94 -17.40 2.69 -24.06
CA VAL A 94 -17.61 1.29 -24.41
C VAL A 94 -18.82 0.69 -23.69
N LEU A 95 -19.47 -0.28 -24.32
CA LEU A 95 -20.55 -1.10 -23.75
C LEU A 95 -20.03 -2.51 -23.48
N HIS A 96 -20.17 -3.00 -22.24
CA HIS A 96 -19.83 -4.39 -21.92
C HIS A 96 -20.94 -5.32 -22.44
N LYS A 97 -20.66 -6.11 -23.49
CA LYS A 97 -21.65 -6.91 -24.23
C LYS A 97 -22.51 -7.83 -23.34
N LYS A 98 -21.90 -8.47 -22.33
CA LYS A 98 -22.62 -9.38 -21.41
C LYS A 98 -23.43 -8.68 -20.32
N ARG A 99 -22.93 -7.57 -19.76
CA ARG A 99 -23.53 -6.90 -18.59
C ARG A 99 -24.50 -5.78 -18.97
N GLY A 100 -24.37 -5.23 -20.19
CA GLY A 100 -25.18 -4.11 -20.66
C GLY A 100 -24.77 -2.74 -20.11
N SER A 101 -23.77 -2.68 -19.21
CA SER A 101 -23.29 -1.41 -18.63
C SER A 101 -22.35 -0.66 -19.56
N THR A 102 -22.37 0.67 -19.49
CA THR A 102 -21.49 1.57 -20.25
C THR A 102 -20.36 2.09 -19.38
N TYR A 103 -19.18 2.21 -20.00
CA TYR A 103 -17.97 2.64 -19.34
C TYR A 103 -17.27 3.71 -20.13
N GLU A 104 -16.72 4.67 -19.40
CA GLU A 104 -15.83 5.71 -19.86
C GLU A 104 -14.38 5.23 -19.69
N VAL A 105 -13.64 5.06 -20.78
CA VAL A 105 -12.22 4.66 -20.72
C VAL A 105 -11.38 5.90 -20.44
N ILE A 106 -10.71 5.91 -19.29
CA ILE A 106 -9.89 7.02 -18.84
C ILE A 106 -8.54 7.00 -19.55
N GLY A 107 -7.97 5.80 -19.72
CA GLY A 107 -6.70 5.59 -20.40
C GLY A 107 -5.97 4.35 -19.91
N VAL A 108 -4.74 4.20 -20.37
CA VAL A 108 -3.79 3.20 -19.87
C VAL A 108 -2.86 3.89 -18.87
N ALA A 109 -2.62 3.24 -17.73
CA ALA A 109 -1.64 3.69 -16.75
C ALA A 109 -0.70 2.54 -16.36
N GLU A 110 0.51 2.88 -15.95
CA GLU A 110 1.47 1.92 -15.42
C GLU A 110 1.24 1.76 -13.91
N GLY A 111 1.08 0.50 -13.49
CA GLY A 111 0.97 0.12 -12.10
C GLY A 111 2.30 0.32 -11.39
N GLN A 112 2.24 0.97 -10.23
CA GLN A 112 3.35 1.03 -9.27
C GLN A 112 2.91 0.27 -8.02
N VAL A 113 3.65 -0.77 -7.67
CA VAL A 113 3.36 -1.73 -6.61
C VAL A 113 4.45 -1.62 -5.56
N SER A 114 4.08 -1.22 -4.35
CA SER A 114 5.04 -0.94 -3.26
C SER A 114 5.80 -2.18 -2.78
N THR A 115 5.23 -3.36 -2.99
CA THR A 115 5.76 -4.64 -2.52
C THR A 115 5.14 -5.74 -3.39
N GLY A 116 5.96 -6.40 -4.21
CA GLY A 116 5.54 -7.58 -4.96
C GLY A 116 5.59 -8.81 -4.06
N ASP A 117 4.56 -9.03 -3.25
CA ASP A 117 4.43 -10.32 -2.56
C ASP A 117 3.97 -11.37 -3.58
N GLU A 118 4.65 -12.51 -3.62
CA GLU A 118 4.15 -13.69 -4.32
C GLU A 118 2.81 -14.09 -3.67
N VAL A 119 1.69 -13.73 -4.30
CA VAL A 119 0.37 -14.06 -3.79
C VAL A 119 0.12 -15.54 -4.05
N GLN A 120 0.45 -16.38 -3.07
CA GLN A 120 -0.07 -17.74 -3.01
C GLN A 120 -1.59 -17.64 -2.81
N ASN A 121 -2.39 -18.25 -3.69
CA ASN A 121 -3.84 -18.32 -3.49
C ASN A 121 -4.12 -19.14 -2.22
N THR A 122 -4.32 -18.45 -1.10
CA THR A 122 -4.51 -19.05 0.22
C THR A 122 -5.81 -19.84 0.33
N PHE A 123 -6.75 -19.70 -0.63
CA PHE A 123 -8.06 -20.32 -0.56
C PHE A 123 -8.09 -21.73 -1.16
N THR A 124 -7.33 -21.98 -2.23
CA THR A 124 -7.32 -23.28 -2.93
C THR A 124 -6.08 -24.11 -2.63
N GLY A 125 -5.01 -23.50 -2.10
CA GLY A 125 -3.70 -24.14 -1.96
C GLY A 125 -3.05 -24.50 -3.30
N GLN A 126 -3.68 -24.11 -4.42
CA GLN A 126 -3.16 -24.30 -5.76
C GLN A 126 -2.44 -23.03 -6.21
N MET A 127 -1.31 -23.22 -6.88
CA MET A 127 -0.64 -22.16 -7.62
C MET A 127 -1.52 -21.76 -8.82
N GLU A 128 -2.53 -20.94 -8.60
CA GLU A 128 -3.22 -20.29 -9.70
C GLU A 128 -2.33 -19.18 -10.24
N THR A 129 -2.11 -19.18 -11.55
CA THR A 129 -1.37 -18.15 -12.27
C THR A 129 -2.21 -16.88 -12.36
N ILE A 130 -2.46 -16.23 -11.23
CA ILE A 130 -2.92 -14.84 -11.24
C ILE A 130 -1.77 -14.07 -11.87
N ARG A 131 -2.01 -13.43 -13.03
CA ARG A 131 -1.01 -12.55 -13.65
C ARG A 131 -0.69 -11.47 -12.61
N PRO A 132 0.51 -11.46 -12.03
CA PRO A 132 0.82 -10.49 -10.99
C PRO A 132 0.84 -9.10 -11.63
N VAL A 133 0.30 -8.12 -10.91
CA VAL A 133 0.54 -6.72 -11.23
C VAL A 133 1.91 -6.39 -10.64
N MET A 134 2.87 -6.09 -11.50
CA MET A 134 4.24 -5.72 -11.14
C MET A 134 4.46 -4.23 -11.44
N ASP A 135 5.55 -3.65 -10.93
CA ASP A 135 5.99 -2.33 -11.36
C ASP A 135 6.13 -2.24 -12.88
N GLY A 136 5.55 -1.19 -13.45
CA GLY A 136 5.51 -0.96 -14.91
C GLY A 136 4.43 -1.76 -15.64
N THR A 137 3.59 -2.52 -14.93
CA THR A 137 2.48 -3.25 -15.56
C THR A 137 1.44 -2.28 -16.11
N GLN A 138 1.16 -2.35 -17.41
CA GLN A 138 0.11 -1.52 -18.01
C GLN A 138 -1.28 -2.03 -17.65
N LEU A 139 -2.15 -1.13 -17.23
CA LEU A 139 -3.54 -1.38 -16.87
C LEU A 139 -4.45 -0.35 -17.53
N THR A 140 -5.54 -0.82 -18.14
CA THR A 140 -6.60 0.03 -18.68
C THR A 140 -7.56 0.42 -17.55
N PHE A 141 -7.69 1.71 -17.28
CA PHE A 141 -8.61 2.27 -16.31
C PHE A 141 -9.88 2.77 -16.98
N TYR A 142 -11.03 2.45 -16.39
CA TYR A 142 -12.33 2.83 -16.91
C TYR A 142 -13.36 3.00 -15.79
N ARG A 143 -14.32 3.89 -15.99
CA ARG A 143 -15.34 4.27 -15.00
C ARG A 143 -16.73 3.91 -15.49
N SER A 144 -17.55 3.27 -14.67
CA SER A 144 -18.96 3.03 -15.00
C SER A 144 -19.72 4.34 -15.07
N GLN A 145 -20.56 4.52 -16.08
CA GLN A 145 -21.41 5.71 -16.19
C GLN A 145 -22.63 5.65 -15.27
N GLU A 146 -23.04 4.44 -14.85
CA GLU A 146 -24.21 4.23 -14.03
C GLU A 146 -23.94 4.48 -12.53
N ASP A 147 -22.81 3.98 -12.02
CA ASP A 147 -22.48 4.07 -10.58
C ASP A 147 -21.19 4.83 -10.26
N GLY A 148 -20.46 5.30 -11.28
CA GLY A 148 -19.22 6.07 -11.11
C GLY A 148 -18.04 5.26 -10.58
N LYS A 149 -18.17 3.93 -10.39
CA LYS A 149 -17.07 3.11 -9.89
C LYS A 149 -15.94 3.01 -10.90
N LEU A 150 -14.72 3.08 -10.39
CA LEU A 150 -13.49 2.91 -11.15
C LEU A 150 -13.09 1.44 -11.18
N TRP A 151 -12.76 0.95 -12.37
CA TRP A 151 -12.30 -0.39 -12.65
C TRP A 151 -10.98 -0.35 -13.40
N TRP A 152 -10.24 -1.45 -13.32
CA TRP A 152 -9.03 -1.66 -14.11
C TRP A 152 -9.01 -3.07 -14.68
N ARG A 153 -8.30 -3.25 -15.80
CA ARG A 153 -8.00 -4.56 -16.40
C ARG A 153 -6.67 -4.49 -17.14
N PHE A 154 -6.07 -5.65 -17.42
CA PHE A 154 -4.99 -5.71 -18.39
C PHE A 154 -5.49 -5.31 -19.78
N PRO A 155 -4.69 -4.59 -20.59
CA PRO A 155 -5.10 -4.15 -21.93
C PRO A 155 -5.57 -5.30 -22.84
N ASP A 156 -4.88 -6.44 -22.82
CA ASP A 156 -5.25 -7.63 -23.60
C ASP A 156 -6.58 -8.23 -23.15
N GLU A 157 -6.85 -8.26 -21.84
CA GLU A 157 -8.15 -8.65 -21.33
C GLU A 157 -9.25 -7.65 -21.68
N PHE A 158 -8.93 -6.36 -21.73
CA PHE A 158 -9.89 -5.32 -22.04
C PHE A 158 -10.27 -5.33 -23.53
N GLU A 159 -9.31 -5.58 -24.42
CA GLU A 159 -9.53 -5.65 -25.87
C GLU A 159 -9.93 -7.06 -26.37
N ASP A 160 -10.26 -7.99 -25.47
CA ASP A 160 -10.66 -9.37 -25.81
C ASP A 160 -12.03 -9.50 -26.52
N GLY A 161 -12.66 -8.38 -26.84
CA GLY A 161 -13.96 -8.31 -27.50
C GLY A 161 -15.16 -8.37 -26.56
N ARG A 162 -15.00 -8.36 -25.23
CA ARG A 162 -16.13 -8.18 -24.28
C ARG A 162 -16.77 -6.80 -24.36
N TYR A 163 -16.03 -5.82 -24.85
CA TYR A 163 -16.47 -4.43 -24.97
C TYR A 163 -16.79 -4.08 -26.43
N LYS A 164 -17.69 -3.12 -26.62
CA LYS A 164 -18.04 -2.56 -27.94
C LYS A 164 -18.02 -1.04 -27.83
N ASP A 165 -17.28 -0.37 -28.70
CA ASP A 165 -17.34 1.09 -28.81
C ASP A 165 -18.75 1.54 -29.24
N ILE A 166 -19.33 2.46 -28.46
CA ILE A 166 -20.67 3.03 -28.74
C ILE A 166 -20.62 4.44 -29.32
N LYS A 167 -19.50 5.13 -29.17
CA LYS A 167 -19.23 6.42 -29.82
C LYS A 167 -18.03 6.24 -30.76
N PRO A 168 -18.05 6.82 -31.98
CA PRO A 168 -16.85 6.87 -32.81
C PRO A 168 -15.73 7.51 -32.01
N PHE A 169 -14.70 6.72 -31.74
CA PHE A 169 -13.48 7.13 -31.06
C PHE A 169 -12.39 7.07 -32.12
N ASP A 170 -11.72 8.19 -32.36
CA ASP A 170 -10.55 8.20 -33.22
C ASP A 170 -9.31 7.93 -32.35
N PRO A 171 -8.76 6.71 -32.40
CA PRO A 171 -7.59 6.36 -31.61
C PRO A 171 -6.39 7.29 -31.88
N ALA A 172 -6.26 7.86 -33.08
CA ALA A 172 -5.17 8.76 -33.43
C ALA A 172 -5.21 10.09 -32.68
N THR A 173 -6.36 10.44 -32.09
CA THR A 173 -6.55 11.69 -31.34
C THR A 173 -6.56 11.50 -29.82
N ALA A 174 -6.40 10.25 -29.36
CA ALA A 174 -6.52 9.92 -27.96
C ALA A 174 -5.16 9.97 -27.24
N PRO A 175 -5.05 10.68 -26.10
CA PRO A 175 -3.86 10.64 -25.28
C PRO A 175 -3.62 9.20 -24.81
N GLY A 176 -2.44 8.63 -25.12
CA GLY A 176 -2.06 7.29 -24.67
C GLY A 176 -2.55 6.13 -25.53
N HIS A 177 -3.01 6.36 -26.78
CA HIS A 177 -3.21 5.26 -27.72
C HIS A 177 -1.85 4.65 -28.08
N ILE A 178 -1.59 3.44 -27.57
CA ILE A 178 -0.43 2.65 -27.95
C ILE A 178 -0.75 1.88 -29.24
N ASP A 179 -0.36 2.41 -30.39
CA ASP A 179 -0.35 1.68 -31.67
C ASP A 179 0.55 0.41 -31.64
N SER A 180 1.23 0.13 -30.51
CA SER A 180 2.31 -0.84 -30.38
C SER A 180 1.92 -2.19 -29.76
N MET A 181 0.68 -2.68 -29.90
CA MET A 181 0.31 -4.02 -29.39
C MET A 181 0.66 -5.17 -30.35
N ALA A 182 1.28 -4.90 -31.51
CA ALA A 182 1.62 -5.93 -32.50
C ALA A 182 2.82 -6.82 -32.12
N GLU A 183 3.60 -6.50 -31.09
CA GLU A 183 4.69 -7.36 -30.60
C GLU A 183 4.45 -7.81 -29.15
N VAL A 184 3.41 -8.61 -28.94
CA VAL A 184 3.39 -9.50 -27.77
C VAL A 184 4.55 -10.49 -27.94
N ARG A 185 5.64 -10.28 -27.22
CA ARG A 185 6.76 -11.23 -27.15
C ARG A 185 6.20 -12.61 -26.81
N LYS A 186 6.23 -13.51 -27.80
CA LYS A 186 5.95 -14.94 -27.60
C LYS A 186 6.89 -15.42 -26.48
N PRO A 187 6.37 -16.01 -25.39
CA PRO A 187 7.23 -16.51 -24.32
C PRO A 187 8.22 -17.50 -24.92
N ALA A 188 9.50 -17.31 -24.62
CA ALA A 188 10.55 -18.23 -25.03
C ALA A 188 10.19 -19.63 -24.53
N ALA A 189 10.35 -20.64 -25.40
CA ALA A 189 10.13 -22.02 -25.02
C ALA A 189 10.99 -22.34 -23.79
N ALA A 190 10.36 -22.85 -22.72
CA ALA A 190 11.07 -23.21 -21.51
C ALA A 190 12.15 -24.25 -21.86
N PRO A 191 13.39 -24.08 -21.39
CA PRO A 191 14.45 -25.06 -21.63
C PRO A 191 14.06 -26.39 -20.97
N THR A 192 14.09 -27.46 -21.74
CA THR A 192 14.03 -28.83 -21.22
C THR A 192 15.34 -29.12 -20.49
N VAL A 193 15.29 -29.24 -19.17
CA VAL A 193 16.43 -29.66 -18.35
C VAL A 193 16.27 -31.14 -18.04
N ASP A 194 17.19 -31.97 -18.54
CA ASP A 194 17.27 -33.38 -18.16
C ASP A 194 17.85 -33.48 -16.75
N VAL A 195 16.98 -33.78 -15.77
CA VAL A 195 17.39 -34.02 -14.38
C VAL A 195 17.68 -35.52 -14.20
N PRO A 196 18.91 -35.92 -13.85
CA PRO A 196 19.23 -37.32 -13.61
C PRO A 196 18.43 -37.87 -12.41
N ALA A 197 17.95 -39.11 -12.54
CA ALA A 197 17.04 -39.75 -11.57
C ALA A 197 17.56 -39.80 -10.11
N ALA A 198 18.87 -39.73 -9.91
CA ALA A 198 19.48 -39.64 -8.58
C ALA A 198 19.19 -38.31 -7.87
N GLY A 199 19.04 -37.21 -8.62
CA GLY A 199 18.66 -35.89 -8.08
C GLY A 199 17.20 -35.82 -7.66
N LEU A 200 16.32 -36.58 -8.32
CA LEU A 200 14.88 -36.60 -8.01
C LEU A 200 14.60 -37.18 -6.62
N LYS A 201 15.37 -38.18 -6.17
CA LYS A 201 15.19 -38.77 -4.84
C LYS A 201 15.63 -37.81 -3.74
N GLN A 202 16.76 -37.14 -3.92
CA GLN A 202 17.28 -36.16 -2.96
C GLN A 202 16.36 -34.93 -2.88
N MET A 203 15.89 -34.42 -4.03
CA MET A 203 14.89 -33.34 -4.07
C MET A 203 13.56 -33.75 -3.43
N ALA A 204 13.10 -34.99 -3.63
CA ALA A 204 11.86 -35.46 -3.00
C ALA A 204 12.00 -35.58 -1.48
N GLU A 205 13.15 -36.05 -0.97
CA GLU A 205 13.43 -36.13 0.47
C GLU A 205 13.60 -34.75 1.13
N GLU A 206 14.14 -33.77 0.39
CA GLU A 206 14.27 -32.38 0.82
C GLU A 206 12.91 -31.66 0.80
N MET A 207 12.13 -31.80 -0.28
CA MET A 207 10.75 -31.31 -0.36
C MET A 207 9.86 -31.92 0.73
N LEU A 208 10.05 -33.20 1.07
CA LEU A 208 9.28 -33.85 2.14
C LEU A 208 9.67 -33.29 3.52
N ARG A 209 10.95 -32.97 3.74
CA ARG A 209 11.44 -32.29 4.95
C ARG A 209 10.85 -30.89 5.07
N ASP A 210 10.86 -30.11 4.00
CA ASP A 210 10.31 -28.76 3.96
C ASP A 210 8.78 -28.76 4.12
N THR A 211 8.11 -29.75 3.51
CA THR A 211 6.65 -29.94 3.66
C THR A 211 6.31 -30.26 5.12
N ASN A 212 7.06 -31.13 5.78
CA ASN A 212 6.83 -31.45 7.19
C ASN A 212 7.09 -30.25 8.10
N ALA A 213 8.13 -29.46 7.83
CA ALA A 213 8.39 -28.21 8.55
C ALA A 213 7.27 -27.18 8.35
N ALA A 214 6.78 -27.04 7.12
CA ALA A 214 5.66 -26.16 6.78
C ALA A 214 4.35 -26.61 7.45
N VAL A 215 4.08 -27.92 7.50
CA VAL A 215 2.91 -28.50 8.18
C VAL A 215 2.97 -28.25 9.69
N PHE A 216 4.13 -28.42 10.33
CA PHE A 216 4.32 -28.08 11.74
C PHE A 216 4.16 -26.58 12.02
N ALA A 217 4.71 -25.72 11.16
CA ALA A 217 4.54 -24.27 11.27
C ALA A 217 3.09 -23.82 11.03
N ALA A 218 2.35 -24.51 10.16
CA ALA A 218 0.93 -24.26 9.91
C ALA A 218 0.05 -24.71 11.08
N ALA A 219 0.32 -25.88 11.67
CA ALA A 219 -0.39 -26.37 12.85
C ALA A 219 -0.16 -25.48 14.08
N THR A 220 1.08 -25.00 14.27
CA THR A 220 1.43 -24.04 15.34
C THR A 220 0.71 -22.71 15.13
N ARG A 221 0.69 -22.18 13.90
CA ARG A 221 -0.08 -20.97 13.56
C ARG A 221 -1.58 -21.15 13.78
N ALA A 222 -2.17 -22.27 13.38
CA ALA A 222 -3.59 -22.54 13.57
C ALA A 222 -4.00 -22.56 15.05
N ARG A 223 -3.16 -23.16 15.92
CA ARG A 223 -3.38 -23.14 17.38
C ARG A 223 -3.33 -21.72 17.95
N VAL A 224 -2.35 -20.93 17.52
CA VAL A 224 -2.17 -19.54 17.95
C VAL A 224 -3.34 -18.66 17.48
N TYR A 225 -3.77 -18.79 16.22
CA TYR A 225 -4.94 -18.06 15.71
C TYR A 225 -6.22 -18.42 16.45
N ALA A 226 -6.40 -19.68 16.85
CA ALA A 226 -7.53 -20.09 17.68
C ALA A 226 -7.49 -19.44 19.08
N GLN A 227 -6.31 -19.36 19.70
CA GLN A 227 -6.14 -18.69 21.00
C GLN A 227 -6.35 -17.17 20.90
N MET A 228 -5.84 -16.53 19.85
CA MET A 228 -6.08 -15.11 19.58
C MET A 228 -7.56 -14.83 19.30
N ALA A 229 -8.22 -15.67 18.48
CA ALA A 229 -9.64 -15.53 18.20
C ALA A 229 -10.49 -15.67 19.47
N GLU A 230 -10.15 -16.60 20.36
CA GLU A 230 -10.82 -16.76 21.66
C GLU A 230 -10.57 -15.56 22.59
N ALA A 231 -9.33 -15.07 22.66
CA ALA A 231 -8.99 -13.88 23.45
C ALA A 231 -9.66 -12.60 22.92
N LEU A 232 -9.89 -12.53 21.61
CA LEU A 232 -10.54 -11.39 20.96
C LEU A 232 -12.07 -11.53 20.89
N ARG A 233 -12.62 -12.70 21.21
CA ARG A 233 -14.06 -13.01 21.18
C ARG A 233 -14.93 -12.01 21.97
N PRO A 234 -14.53 -11.53 23.16
CA PRO A 234 -15.29 -10.51 23.88
C PRO A 234 -15.41 -9.19 23.10
N PHE A 235 -14.38 -8.80 22.35
CA PHE A 235 -14.39 -7.57 21.56
C PHE A 235 -15.25 -7.68 20.30
N ALA A 236 -15.31 -8.87 19.68
CA ALA A 236 -16.21 -9.14 18.57
C ALA A 236 -17.69 -9.06 19.01
N LEU A 237 -18.00 -9.53 20.22
CA LEU A 237 -19.33 -9.39 20.82
C LEU A 237 -19.69 -7.91 21.03
N ILE A 238 -18.77 -7.14 21.62
CA ILE A 238 -18.92 -5.68 21.88
C ILE A 238 -19.09 -4.88 20.57
N ALA A 239 -18.39 -5.28 19.49
CA ALA A 239 -18.57 -4.69 18.17
C ALA A 239 -19.95 -4.97 17.57
N SER A 240 -20.45 -6.20 17.72
CA SER A 240 -21.79 -6.59 17.23
C SER A 240 -22.94 -5.91 17.98
N GLU A 241 -22.71 -5.50 19.22
CA GLU A 241 -23.64 -4.71 20.04
C GLU A 241 -23.61 -3.19 19.71
N GLY A 242 -22.81 -2.78 18.71
CA GLY A 242 -22.76 -1.41 18.21
C GLY A 242 -21.92 -0.44 19.05
N VAL A 243 -21.12 -0.96 19.99
CA VAL A 243 -20.24 -0.16 20.86
C VAL A 243 -18.98 0.30 20.12
N ILE A 244 -18.58 -0.41 19.06
CA ILE A 244 -17.42 -0.08 18.22
C ILE A 244 -17.93 0.26 16.82
N LYS A 245 -17.66 1.48 16.34
CA LYS A 245 -17.90 1.87 14.95
C LYS A 245 -16.63 1.58 14.13
N ALA A 246 -16.76 0.74 13.10
CA ALA A 246 -15.69 0.53 12.13
C ALA A 246 -15.73 1.66 11.09
N GLU A 247 -14.68 2.48 11.04
CA GLU A 247 -14.40 3.37 9.92
C GLU A 247 -13.02 3.01 9.34
N ALA A 248 -12.87 3.23 8.03
CA ALA A 248 -11.80 2.73 7.17
C ALA A 248 -10.41 2.59 7.86
N GLY A 249 -9.96 1.34 8.01
CA GLY A 249 -8.57 0.98 8.28
C GLY A 249 -8.09 1.07 9.73
N HIS A 250 -8.93 1.46 10.69
CA HIS A 250 -8.56 1.41 12.11
C HIS A 250 -9.80 1.20 13.00
N VAL A 251 -9.63 0.48 14.10
CA VAL A 251 -10.69 0.28 15.10
C VAL A 251 -10.40 1.18 16.30
N THR A 252 -11.27 2.17 16.55
CA THR A 252 -11.19 2.94 17.80
C THR A 252 -11.93 2.18 18.88
N VAL A 253 -11.21 1.45 19.73
CA VAL A 253 -11.80 0.74 20.87
C VAL A 253 -11.75 1.64 22.10
N THR A 254 -12.90 2.14 22.55
CA THR A 254 -12.99 2.78 23.87
C THR A 254 -13.13 1.67 24.91
N THR A 255 -12.02 1.12 25.40
CA THR A 255 -12.06 0.08 26.44
C THR A 255 -12.01 0.71 27.83
N CYS A 256 -12.71 0.09 28.78
CA CYS A 256 -12.31 0.17 30.18
C CYS A 256 -10.92 -0.49 30.31
N ALA A 257 -9.97 0.15 30.98
CA ALA A 257 -8.55 -0.23 31.08
C ALA A 257 -8.30 -1.72 31.36
N GLU A 258 -9.23 -2.38 32.06
CA GLU A 258 -9.17 -3.80 32.38
C GLU A 258 -9.08 -4.72 31.14
N TYR A 259 -9.81 -4.43 30.06
CA TYR A 259 -9.78 -5.25 28.85
C TYR A 259 -8.50 -5.09 28.05
N PHE A 260 -7.93 -3.88 28.03
CA PHE A 260 -6.63 -3.62 27.41
C PHE A 260 -5.50 -4.38 28.13
N HIS A 261 -5.52 -4.39 29.47
CA HIS A 261 -4.53 -5.15 30.25
C HIS A 261 -4.61 -6.65 30.02
N ARG A 262 -5.82 -7.23 29.89
CA ARG A 262 -5.98 -8.66 29.57
C ARG A 262 -5.43 -9.00 28.17
N ALA A 263 -5.74 -8.19 27.17
CA ALA A 263 -5.22 -8.39 25.81
C ALA A 263 -3.68 -8.25 25.76
N SER A 264 -3.14 -7.23 26.43
CA SER A 264 -1.69 -7.01 26.52
C SER A 264 -0.97 -8.16 27.25
N THR A 265 -1.55 -8.68 28.34
CA THR A 265 -0.98 -9.82 29.08
C THR A 265 -0.96 -11.10 28.23
N ALA A 266 -2.03 -11.36 27.48
CA ALA A 266 -2.09 -12.51 26.58
C ALA A 266 -1.03 -12.41 25.46
N LEU A 267 -0.80 -11.20 24.93
CA LEU A 267 0.22 -10.97 23.91
C LEU A 267 1.65 -11.14 24.45
N ALA A 268 1.92 -10.68 25.68
CA ALA A 268 3.23 -10.86 26.32
C ALA A 268 3.53 -12.35 26.63
N ALA A 269 2.51 -13.12 27.00
CA ALA A 269 2.66 -14.57 27.18
C ALA A 269 3.02 -15.27 25.85
N TYR A 270 2.40 -14.84 24.74
CA TYR A 270 2.71 -15.34 23.40
C TYR A 270 4.17 -15.09 22.99
N GLU A 271 4.67 -13.87 23.18
CA GLU A 271 6.06 -13.52 22.85
C GLU A 271 7.09 -14.32 23.66
N THR A 272 6.72 -14.70 24.89
CA THR A 272 7.56 -15.52 25.76
C THR A 272 7.61 -16.98 25.28
N GLU A 273 6.46 -17.58 24.96
CA GLU A 273 6.41 -18.94 24.42
C GLU A 273 7.13 -19.06 23.08
N ALA A 274 6.99 -18.07 22.20
CA ALA A 274 7.64 -18.05 20.88
C ALA A 274 9.18 -17.93 20.94
N ARG A 275 9.75 -17.46 22.06
CA ARG A 275 11.21 -17.39 22.25
C ARG A 275 11.81 -18.69 22.80
N HIS A 276 10.98 -19.59 23.31
CA HIS A 276 11.43 -20.79 24.02
C HIS A 276 10.99 -22.12 23.38
N GLY A 277 10.18 -22.08 22.33
CA GLY A 277 9.81 -23.24 21.50
C GLY A 277 10.43 -23.15 20.11
#